data_AF-Q5BVM1-F1
#
_entry.id   AF-Q5BVM1-F1
#
_cell.length_a   1.000
_cell.length_b   1.000
_cell.length_c   1.000
_cell.angle_alpha   90.00
_cell.angle_beta   90.00
_cell.angle_gamma   90.00
#
_symmetry.space_group_name_H-M   'P 1'
#
loop_
_entity.id
_entity.type
_entity.pdbx_description
1 polymer ?
#
loop_
_entity_poly.entity_id
_entity_poly.type
_entity_poly.pdbx_seq_one_letter_code
_entity_poly.pdbx_strand_id
1 'polypeptide(L)'
;VPLIPSTGFTKSADVSSLPSTAVCTEWRVNSIGLIRFIAEAQDLLSDGGAYRDSWLPLMTKIVTGLAAGPSRGGDVASDLAVSTAMNSMVNGFQKDERFIEIDSDPSGQSAYSQLTFAIQKLPDLCPSITDPRVYLAKTLHDLSNLSPGKLPAVLNSITEQPVTMYLQSIMERSQLRIN
;
A
#
# COMPACT_ATOMS: atom_id res chain seq x y z
N VAL A 1 35.60 -38.88 32.37
CA VAL A 1 35.64 -37.39 32.44
C VAL A 1 35.18 -36.88 31.08
N PRO A 2 34.33 -35.84 31.03
CA PRO A 2 33.00 -35.94 30.41
C PRO A 2 32.74 -35.05 29.17
N LEU A 3 31.58 -35.29 28.55
CA LEU A 3 30.61 -34.38 27.90
C LEU A 3 31.11 -33.21 27.03
N ILE A 4 30.73 -33.22 25.75
CA ILE A 4 30.21 -32.01 25.08
C ILE A 4 29.00 -32.40 24.19
N PRO A 5 27.81 -31.81 24.40
CA PRO A 5 26.64 -31.97 23.54
C PRO A 5 26.69 -31.00 22.35
N SER A 6 26.34 -31.43 21.13
CA SER A 6 26.15 -30.52 20.00
C SER A 6 24.79 -29.81 20.14
N THR A 7 24.75 -28.75 20.94
CA THR A 7 23.64 -27.80 20.90
C THR A 7 23.86 -26.82 19.75
N GLY A 8 22.90 -26.81 18.82
CA GLY A 8 22.42 -25.61 18.14
C GLY A 8 23.25 -25.09 16.97
N PHE A 9 22.65 -25.14 15.77
CA PHE A 9 22.69 -23.98 14.88
C PHE A 9 21.32 -23.77 14.24
N THR A 10 20.58 -22.87 14.90
CA THR A 10 19.65 -21.88 14.37
C THR A 10 18.68 -22.28 13.26
N LYS A 11 17.43 -22.47 13.69
CA LYS A 11 16.18 -21.99 13.07
C LYS A 11 16.46 -21.00 11.92
N SER A 12 16.13 -21.44 10.71
CA SER A 12 16.04 -20.59 9.52
C SER A 12 15.31 -19.32 9.92
N ALA A 13 16.01 -18.18 9.86
CA ALA A 13 15.39 -16.89 10.05
C ALA A 13 14.26 -16.80 9.02
N ASP A 14 13.03 -16.67 9.50
CA ASP A 14 11.89 -16.35 8.68
C ASP A 14 12.25 -15.10 7.87
N VAL A 15 12.62 -15.31 6.61
CA VAL A 15 12.84 -14.25 5.64
C VAL A 15 11.49 -13.57 5.53
N SER A 16 11.37 -12.45 6.23
CA SER A 16 10.17 -11.63 6.26
C SER A 16 9.95 -11.22 4.82
N SER A 17 8.99 -11.86 4.15
CA SER A 17 8.71 -11.65 2.75
C SER A 17 8.22 -10.22 2.57
N LEU A 18 9.12 -9.35 2.13
CA LEU A 18 8.78 -7.98 1.77
C LEU A 18 7.67 -8.02 0.71
N PRO A 19 6.65 -7.16 0.83
CA PRO A 19 5.55 -7.14 -0.12
C PRO A 19 6.08 -6.83 -1.53
N SER A 20 5.58 -7.56 -2.52
CA SER A 20 5.92 -7.33 -3.93
C SER A 20 5.56 -5.91 -4.35
N THR A 21 6.32 -5.33 -5.27
CA THR A 21 6.07 -3.99 -5.84
C THR A 21 4.69 -3.86 -6.45
N ALA A 22 4.13 -4.96 -6.98
CA ALA A 22 2.76 -5.03 -7.46
C ALA A 22 1.74 -4.80 -6.34
N VAL A 23 1.92 -5.47 -5.19
CA VAL A 23 1.05 -5.32 -4.01
C VAL A 23 1.11 -3.91 -3.45
N CYS A 24 2.30 -3.30 -3.40
CA CYS A 24 2.45 -1.90 -2.98
C CYS A 24 1.74 -0.93 -3.93
N THR A 25 1.83 -1.18 -5.24
CA THR A 25 1.17 -0.34 -6.26
C THR A 25 -0.35 -0.47 -6.18
N GLU A 26 -0.86 -1.70 -6.08
CA GLU A 26 -2.29 -1.98 -5.95
C GLU A 26 -2.86 -1.38 -4.66
N TRP A 27 -2.20 -1.59 -3.52
CA TRP A 27 -2.59 -0.98 -2.25
C TRP A 27 -2.68 0.54 -2.37
N ARG A 28 -1.69 1.18 -3.01
CA ARG A 28 -1.66 2.63 -3.20
C ARG A 28 -2.85 3.10 -4.04
N VAL A 29 -3.07 2.49 -5.20
CA VAL A 29 -4.15 2.89 -6.13
C VAL A 29 -5.52 2.68 -5.47
N ASN A 30 -5.75 1.53 -4.84
CA ASN A 30 -7.01 1.23 -4.16
C ASN A 30 -7.26 2.20 -3.00
N SER A 31 -6.23 2.50 -2.20
CA SER A 31 -6.34 3.45 -1.10
C SER A 31 -6.73 4.84 -1.60
N ILE A 32 -6.07 5.34 -2.65
CA ILE A 32 -6.38 6.65 -3.24
C ILE A 32 -7.82 6.69 -3.77
N GLY A 33 -8.25 5.65 -4.49
CA GLY A 33 -9.60 5.55 -5.02
C GLY A 33 -10.67 5.60 -3.92
N LEU A 34 -10.47 4.88 -2.82
CA LEU A 34 -11.37 4.89 -1.67
C LEU A 34 -11.40 6.24 -0.96
N ILE A 35 -10.24 6.88 -0.76
CA ILE A 35 -10.15 8.22 -0.17
C ILE A 35 -10.88 9.26 -1.03
N ARG A 36 -10.72 9.15 -2.36
CA ARG A 36 -11.39 10.05 -3.29
C ARG A 36 -12.90 9.85 -3.28
N PHE A 37 -13.34 8.60 -3.27
CA PHE A 37 -14.76 8.25 -3.21
C PHE A 37 -15.47 8.85 -2.00
N ILE A 38 -14.91 8.69 -0.79
CA ILE A 38 -15.54 9.21 0.45
C ILE A 38 -15.55 10.74 0.55
N ALA A 39 -14.72 11.42 -0.24
CA ALA A 39 -14.61 12.87 -0.26
C ALA A 39 -15.50 13.53 -1.32
N GLU A 40 -15.62 12.89 -2.48
CA GLU A 40 -16.49 13.37 -3.57
C GLU A 40 -17.95 13.00 -3.33
N ALA A 41 -18.22 11.88 -2.65
CA ALA A 41 -19.57 11.45 -2.28
C ALA A 41 -20.09 12.21 -1.05
N GLN A 42 -20.16 13.54 -1.13
CA GLN A 42 -20.63 14.42 -0.05
C GLN A 42 -22.08 14.14 0.37
N ASP A 43 -22.88 13.54 -0.52
CA ASP A 43 -24.23 13.06 -0.21
C ASP A 43 -24.21 11.99 0.90
N LEU A 44 -23.11 11.26 1.09
CA LEU A 44 -22.95 10.34 2.23
C LEU A 44 -22.89 11.07 3.57
N LEU A 45 -22.50 12.36 3.59
CA LEU A 45 -22.48 13.20 4.79
C LEU A 45 -23.75 14.06 4.93
N SER A 46 -24.69 13.97 3.99
CA SER A 46 -25.97 14.67 4.06
C SER A 46 -26.84 14.14 5.21
N ASP A 47 -27.57 15.04 5.87
CA ASP A 47 -28.50 14.66 6.93
C ASP A 47 -29.74 13.99 6.29
N GLY A 48 -30.06 12.76 6.70
CA GLY A 48 -31.16 11.98 6.13
C GLY A 48 -30.83 11.17 4.86
N GLY A 49 -29.56 11.14 4.42
CA GLY A 49 -29.14 10.31 3.31
C GLY A 49 -29.20 8.80 3.62
N ALA A 50 -29.63 8.00 2.65
CA ALA A 50 -29.80 6.55 2.81
C ALA A 50 -28.52 5.79 3.21
N TYR A 51 -27.35 6.40 2.95
CA TYR A 51 -26.03 5.79 3.19
C TYR A 51 -25.21 6.53 4.24
N ARG A 52 -25.82 7.46 4.99
CA ARG A 52 -25.12 8.26 6.00
C ARG A 52 -24.43 7.40 7.04
N ASP A 53 -25.13 6.38 7.52
CA ASP A 53 -24.63 5.45 8.53
C ASP A 53 -23.48 4.57 8.03
N SER A 54 -23.26 4.52 6.71
CA SER A 54 -22.16 3.75 6.09
C SER A 54 -20.87 4.56 5.93
N TRP A 55 -20.93 5.88 5.99
CA TRP A 55 -19.75 6.73 5.78
C TRP A 55 -18.69 6.50 6.86
N LEU A 56 -19.10 6.49 8.13
CA LEU A 56 -18.18 6.34 9.26
C LEU A 56 -17.51 4.95 9.27
N PRO A 57 -18.25 3.82 9.17
CA PRO A 57 -17.62 2.51 9.04
C PRO A 57 -16.65 2.40 7.87
N LEU A 58 -16.99 2.99 6.72
CA LEU A 58 -16.11 2.99 5.55
C LEU A 58 -14.82 3.77 5.81
N MET A 59 -14.92 4.98 6.38
CA MET A 59 -13.78 5.78 6.80
C MET A 59 -12.87 5.00 7.76
N THR A 60 -13.43 4.37 8.78
CA THR A 60 -12.71 3.54 9.74
C THR A 60 -11.95 2.40 9.04
N LYS A 61 -12.58 1.71 8.08
CA LYS A 61 -11.92 0.65 7.31
C LYS A 61 -10.78 1.17 6.44
N ILE A 62 -10.93 2.34 5.83
CA ILE A 62 -9.86 2.99 5.05
C ILE A 62 -8.67 3.30 5.94
N VAL A 63 -8.90 3.91 7.11
CA VAL A 63 -7.84 4.23 8.08
C VAL A 63 -7.11 2.98 8.54
N THR A 64 -7.85 1.92 8.88
CA THR A 64 -7.27 0.63 9.28
C THR A 64 -6.46 0.00 8.15
N GLY A 65 -6.95 0.06 6.90
CA GLY A 65 -6.21 -0.42 5.72
C GLY A 65 -4.94 0.39 5.42
N LEU A 66 -4.94 1.69 5.74
CA LEU A 66 -3.76 2.54 5.62
C LEU A 66 -2.71 2.27 6.71
N ALA A 67 -3.18 1.96 7.92
CA ALA A 67 -2.34 1.59 9.06
C ALA A 67 -1.70 0.22 8.87
N ALA A 68 -2.44 -0.76 8.34
CA ALA A 68 -1.96 -2.10 8.01
C ALA A 68 -1.18 -2.17 6.68
N GLY A 69 -1.33 -1.14 5.84
CA GLY A 69 -0.65 -1.03 4.56
C GLY A 69 0.88 -0.97 4.70
N PRO A 70 1.62 -1.26 3.62
CA PRO A 70 3.08 -1.26 3.65
C PRO A 70 3.65 -0.01 4.35
N SER A 71 4.52 -0.22 5.34
CA SER A 71 5.27 0.85 6.00
C SER A 71 6.00 1.68 4.96
N ARG A 72 6.13 3.01 5.20
CA ARG A 72 6.74 3.99 4.27
C ARG A 72 7.74 3.34 3.31
N GLY A 73 7.31 3.14 2.07
CA GLY A 73 8.20 2.88 0.94
C GLY A 73 9.00 4.14 0.61
N GLY A 74 9.79 4.59 1.56
CA GLY A 74 10.72 5.71 1.44
C GLY A 74 12.13 5.16 1.31
N ASP A 75 12.74 4.76 2.43
CA ASP A 75 14.16 4.37 2.43
C ASP A 75 14.42 2.96 1.89
N VAL A 76 13.59 1.98 2.27
CA VAL A 76 13.83 0.58 1.86
C VAL A 76 13.33 0.31 0.44
N ALA A 77 12.30 1.03 0.00
CA ALA A 77 11.78 0.93 -1.36
C ALA A 77 12.64 1.72 -2.36
N SER A 78 13.25 2.85 -1.94
CA SER A 78 14.26 3.52 -2.76
C SER A 78 15.51 2.66 -2.90
N ASP A 79 16.02 2.07 -1.82
CA ASP A 79 17.21 1.21 -1.88
C ASP A 79 16.96 -0.06 -2.71
N LEU A 80 15.76 -0.64 -2.63
CA LEU A 80 15.38 -1.78 -3.47
C LEU A 80 15.10 -1.38 -4.92
N ALA A 81 14.48 -0.23 -5.20
CA ALA A 81 14.28 0.26 -6.56
C ALA A 81 15.62 0.64 -7.22
N VAL A 82 16.53 1.25 -6.46
CA VAL A 82 17.91 1.56 -6.86
C VAL A 82 18.70 0.26 -7.07
N SER A 83 18.60 -0.71 -6.16
CA SER A 83 19.22 -2.04 -6.31
C SER A 83 18.65 -2.79 -7.51
N THR A 84 17.33 -2.75 -7.75
CA THR A 84 16.69 -3.39 -8.90
C THR A 84 17.07 -2.70 -10.21
N ALA A 85 17.18 -1.37 -10.24
CA ALA A 85 17.68 -0.63 -11.39
C ALA A 85 19.18 -0.90 -11.65
N MET A 86 20.00 -0.98 -10.60
CA MET A 86 21.42 -1.33 -10.71
C MET A 86 21.63 -2.78 -11.17
N ASN A 87 20.85 -3.73 -10.65
CA ASN A 87 20.87 -5.13 -11.08
C ASN A 87 20.31 -5.29 -12.52
N SER A 88 19.35 -4.45 -12.92
CA SER A 88 18.87 -4.41 -14.31
C SER A 88 19.91 -3.82 -15.27
N MET A 89 20.75 -2.88 -14.83
CA MET A 89 21.83 -2.31 -15.64
C MET A 89 23.06 -3.23 -15.70
N VAL A 90 23.33 -3.99 -14.64
CA VAL A 90 24.45 -4.97 -14.61
C VAL A 90 24.13 -6.27 -15.38
N ASN A 91 22.85 -6.59 -15.58
CA ASN A 91 22.42 -7.76 -16.36
C ASN A 91 22.12 -7.44 -17.83
N GLY A 92 22.21 -6.16 -18.25
CA GLY A 92 21.83 -5.70 -19.60
C GLY A 92 22.89 -5.88 -20.68
N PHE A 93 24.13 -6.25 -20.34
CA PHE A 93 25.24 -6.35 -21.32
C PHE A 93 26.00 -7.68 -21.33
N GLN A 94 25.59 -8.68 -20.54
CA GLN A 94 26.23 -10.00 -20.57
C GLN A 94 25.23 -11.13 -20.38
N LYS A 95 24.42 -11.40 -21.39
CA LYS A 95 23.94 -12.75 -21.59
C LYS A 95 23.85 -13.04 -23.08
N ASP A 96 24.90 -13.72 -23.55
CA ASP A 96 24.93 -14.45 -24.80
C ASP A 96 23.61 -15.19 -25.02
N GLU A 97 23.18 -15.16 -26.28
CA GLU A 97 22.12 -15.94 -26.88
C GLU A 97 22.31 -17.44 -26.58
N ARG A 98 21.85 -17.89 -25.42
CA ARG A 98 21.78 -19.31 -25.08
C ARG A 98 20.42 -19.81 -25.56
N PHE A 99 20.41 -20.41 -26.75
CA PHE A 99 19.32 -21.28 -27.20
C PHE A 99 19.01 -22.28 -26.09
N ILE A 100 17.75 -22.31 -25.64
CA ILE A 100 17.27 -23.31 -24.69
C ILE A 100 16.81 -24.49 -25.53
N GLU A 101 17.59 -25.57 -25.50
CA GLU A 101 17.16 -26.87 -26.02
C GLU A 101 16.00 -27.34 -25.13
N ILE A 102 14.81 -27.46 -25.72
CA ILE A 102 13.61 -27.93 -25.00
C ILE A 102 13.72 -29.45 -24.90
N ASP A 103 14.27 -29.93 -23.79
CA ASP A 103 14.16 -31.35 -23.46
C ASP A 103 12.68 -31.68 -23.23
N SER A 104 12.18 -32.61 -24.03
CA SER A 104 10.79 -33.08 -24.01
C SER A 104 10.58 -34.07 -22.87
N ASP A 105 10.85 -33.66 -21.64
CA ASP A 105 10.53 -34.45 -20.46
C ASP A 105 9.06 -34.20 -20.05
N PRO A 106 8.17 -35.22 -20.05
CA PRO A 106 6.74 -35.02 -19.86
C PRO A 106 6.33 -34.65 -18.43
N SER A 107 7.28 -34.52 -17.48
CA SER A 107 6.99 -34.06 -16.11
C SER A 107 7.10 -32.54 -15.96
N GLY A 108 6.20 -31.82 -16.65
CA GLY A 108 5.52 -30.66 -16.08
C GLY A 108 6.32 -29.39 -15.75
N GLN A 109 7.41 -29.07 -16.44
CA GLN A 109 7.94 -27.70 -16.38
C GLN A 109 7.20 -26.80 -17.38
N SER A 110 6.11 -26.19 -16.93
CA SER A 110 5.45 -25.14 -17.71
C SER A 110 6.32 -23.88 -17.67
N ALA A 111 7.13 -23.68 -18.71
CA ALA A 111 7.88 -22.46 -18.91
C ALA A 111 6.91 -21.33 -19.30
N TYR A 112 6.56 -20.47 -18.34
CA TYR A 112 5.74 -19.28 -18.61
C TYR A 112 6.63 -18.18 -19.21
N SER A 113 6.58 -18.03 -20.54
CA SER A 113 7.24 -16.92 -21.24
C SER A 113 6.32 -15.70 -21.26
N GLN A 114 6.69 -14.65 -20.52
CA GLN A 114 6.01 -13.35 -20.59
C GLN A 114 6.55 -12.57 -21.78
N LEU A 115 5.70 -12.29 -22.76
CA LEU A 115 6.04 -11.38 -23.85
C LEU A 115 6.08 -9.94 -23.31
N THR A 116 7.28 -9.36 -23.23
CA THR A 116 7.51 -7.98 -22.75
C THR A 116 6.62 -6.94 -23.44
N PHE A 117 6.21 -7.17 -24.69
CA PHE A 117 5.35 -6.26 -25.47
C PHE A 117 3.83 -6.45 -25.26
N ALA A 118 3.39 -7.56 -24.68
CA ALA A 118 1.97 -7.83 -24.43
C ALA A 118 1.49 -7.34 -23.05
N ILE A 119 2.39 -6.79 -22.23
CA ILE A 119 2.06 -6.25 -20.91
C ILE A 119 1.59 -4.81 -21.10
N GLN A 120 0.29 -4.62 -21.34
CA GLN A 120 -0.31 -3.29 -21.25
C GLN A 120 -0.36 -2.89 -19.77
N LYS A 121 0.70 -2.24 -19.29
CA LYS A 121 0.72 -1.68 -17.94
C LYS A 121 -0.32 -0.57 -17.88
N LEU A 122 -1.35 -0.75 -17.05
CA LEU A 122 -2.39 0.26 -16.86
C LEU A 122 -1.70 1.58 -16.44
N PRO A 123 -2.01 2.71 -17.10
CA PRO A 123 -1.41 3.98 -16.75
C PRO A 123 -1.74 4.33 -15.30
N ASP A 124 -0.77 4.90 -14.59
CA ASP A 124 -0.99 5.37 -13.23
C ASP A 124 -2.01 6.51 -13.25
N LEU A 125 -3.19 6.27 -12.67
CA LEU A 125 -4.29 7.23 -12.66
C LEU A 125 -4.06 8.38 -11.66
N CYS A 126 -3.11 8.23 -10.73
CA CYS A 126 -2.86 9.19 -9.66
C CYS A 126 -1.35 9.40 -9.45
N PRO A 127 -0.62 9.89 -10.48
CA PRO A 127 0.84 10.02 -10.43
C PRO A 127 1.30 11.13 -9.48
N SER A 128 0.46 12.13 -9.23
CA SER A 128 0.75 13.23 -8.31
C SER A 128 0.64 12.83 -6.83
N ILE A 129 0.05 11.66 -6.53
CA ILE A 129 -0.20 11.21 -5.17
C ILE A 129 0.78 10.08 -4.83
N THR A 130 1.83 10.45 -4.10
CA THR A 130 2.90 9.53 -3.67
C THR A 130 2.50 8.71 -2.46
N ASP A 131 1.94 9.35 -1.41
CA ASP A 131 1.54 8.67 -0.17
C ASP A 131 0.04 8.84 0.08
N PRO A 132 -0.76 7.75 0.09
CA PRO A 132 -2.19 7.83 0.34
C PRO A 132 -2.53 8.30 1.76
N ARG A 133 -1.63 8.17 2.74
CA ARG A 133 -1.83 8.67 4.12
C ARG A 133 -1.84 10.20 4.16
N VAL A 134 -0.90 10.81 3.44
CA VAL A 134 -0.83 12.28 3.30
C VAL A 134 -2.03 12.77 2.50
N TYR A 135 -2.41 12.05 1.44
CA TYR A 135 -3.59 12.36 0.66
C TYR A 135 -4.88 12.31 1.49
N LEU A 136 -5.05 11.30 2.35
CA LEU A 136 -6.19 11.24 3.28
C LEU A 136 -6.23 12.47 4.18
N ALA A 137 -5.10 12.84 4.78
CA ALA A 137 -5.05 13.99 5.69
C ALA A 137 -5.46 15.30 4.99
N LYS A 138 -4.92 15.53 3.79
CA LYS A 138 -5.31 16.67 2.95
C LYS A 138 -6.79 16.64 2.59
N THR A 139 -7.29 15.49 2.18
CA THR A 139 -8.67 15.32 1.75
C THR A 139 -9.65 15.59 2.90
N LEU A 140 -9.35 15.12 4.11
CA LEU A 140 -10.17 15.39 5.30
C LEU A 140 -10.14 16.86 5.70
N HIS A 141 -8.98 17.52 5.60
CA HIS A 141 -8.87 18.96 5.81
C HIS A 141 -9.76 19.73 4.82
N ASP A 142 -9.65 19.43 3.53
CA ASP A 142 -10.43 20.07 2.48
C ASP A 142 -11.95 19.82 2.68
N LEU A 143 -12.33 18.59 3.03
CA LEU A 143 -13.72 18.20 3.29
C LEU A 143 -14.31 18.90 4.51
N SER A 144 -13.53 19.09 5.57
CA SER A 144 -13.97 19.86 6.74
C SER A 144 -14.17 21.34 6.41
N ASN A 145 -13.30 21.93 5.57
CA ASN A 145 -13.49 23.31 5.11
C ASN A 145 -14.77 23.47 4.26
N LEU A 146 -15.16 22.44 3.50
CA LEU A 146 -16.40 22.44 2.72
C LEU A 146 -17.66 22.22 3.58
N SER A 147 -17.52 21.57 4.75
CA SER A 147 -18.64 21.18 5.61
C SER A 147 -18.33 21.41 7.09
N PRO A 148 -18.17 22.68 7.52
CA PRO A 148 -17.67 23.01 8.85
C PRO A 148 -18.56 22.43 9.96
N GLY A 149 -17.93 21.88 11.00
CA GLY A 149 -18.62 21.31 12.17
C GLY A 149 -19.26 19.94 11.99
N LYS A 150 -19.53 19.49 10.75
CA LYS A 150 -20.11 18.15 10.50
C LYS A 150 -19.07 17.05 10.61
N LEU A 151 -17.98 17.19 9.87
CA LEU A 151 -16.91 16.19 9.82
C LEU A 151 -16.27 15.94 11.19
N PRO A 152 -15.92 16.96 12.00
CA PRO A 152 -15.42 16.74 13.37
C PRO A 152 -16.40 15.95 14.24
N ALA A 153 -17.70 16.26 14.18
CA ALA A 153 -18.71 15.58 14.98
C ALA A 153 -18.78 14.08 14.63
N VAL A 154 -18.73 13.77 13.32
CA VAL A 154 -18.75 12.39 12.83
C VAL A 154 -17.46 11.66 13.21
N LEU A 155 -16.28 12.28 13.08
CA LEU A 155 -15.01 11.66 13.48
C LEU A 155 -14.90 11.43 14.99
N ASN A 156 -15.48 12.31 15.81
CA ASN A 156 -15.52 12.14 17.26
C ASN A 156 -16.41 10.96 17.71
N SER A 157 -17.29 10.47 16.84
CA SER A 157 -18.08 9.27 17.11
C SER A 157 -17.34 7.94 16.85
N ILE A 158 -16.08 7.99 16.40
CA ILE A 158 -15.26 6.78 16.26
C ILE A 158 -14.95 6.22 17.66
N THR A 159 -15.54 5.07 17.99
CA THR A 159 -15.29 4.37 19.26
C THR A 159 -13.93 3.65 19.29
N GLU A 160 -13.38 3.32 18.12
CA GLU A 160 -12.12 2.57 18.00
C GLU A 160 -10.90 3.47 18.32
N GLN A 161 -10.36 3.32 19.53
CA GLN A 161 -9.15 4.04 19.97
C GLN A 161 -7.92 3.90 19.06
N PRO A 162 -7.57 2.73 18.48
CA PRO A 162 -6.40 2.64 17.59
C PRO A 162 -6.57 3.47 16.31
N VAL A 163 -7.80 3.56 15.81
CA VAL A 163 -8.13 4.31 14.59
C VAL A 163 -8.04 5.81 14.84
N THR A 164 -8.58 6.30 15.96
CA THR A 164 -8.51 7.71 16.34
C THR A 164 -7.06 8.17 16.57
N MET A 165 -6.26 7.38 17.29
CA MET A 165 -4.83 7.66 17.52
C MET A 165 -4.03 7.71 16.21
N TYR A 166 -4.29 6.76 15.30
CA TYR A 166 -3.62 6.76 14.01
C TYR A 166 -4.04 7.96 13.15
N LEU A 167 -5.33 8.30 13.15
CA LEU A 167 -5.85 9.46 12.43
C LEU A 167 -5.23 10.76 12.95
N GLN A 168 -5.15 10.93 14.28
CA GLN A 168 -4.45 12.08 14.88
C GLN A 168 -2.98 12.12 14.45
N SER A 169 -2.28 10.98 14.49
CA SER A 169 -0.89 10.87 14.07
C SER A 169 -0.67 11.27 12.60
N ILE A 170 -1.56 10.91 11.67
CA ILE A 170 -1.42 11.32 10.26
C ILE A 170 -1.73 12.82 10.07
N MET A 171 -2.65 13.39 10.85
CA MET A 171 -2.97 14.83 10.81
C MET A 171 -1.80 15.67 11.35
N GLU A 172 -1.22 15.25 12.47
CA GLU A 172 -0.05 15.92 13.06
C GLU A 172 1.15 15.88 12.12
N ARG A 173 1.44 14.71 11.53
CA ARG A 173 2.53 14.55 10.57
C ARG A 173 2.36 15.37 9.30
N SER A 174 1.12 15.62 8.90
CA SER A 174 0.80 16.46 7.74
C SER A 174 0.64 17.94 8.09
N GLN A 175 0.70 18.31 9.38
CA GLN A 175 0.50 19.68 9.87
C GLN A 175 -0.87 20.27 9.51
N LEU A 176 -1.88 19.42 9.31
CA LEU A 176 -3.23 19.82 8.95
C LEU A 176 -4.18 19.69 10.14
N ARG A 177 -5.20 20.55 10.18
CA ARG A 177 -6.25 20.52 11.22
C ARG A 177 -7.62 20.50 10.59
N ILE A 178 -8.54 19.78 11.22
CA ILE A 178 -9.94 19.73 10.81
C ILE A 178 -10.66 20.87 11.54
N ASN A 179 -11.31 21.74 10.77
CA ASN A 179 -12.14 22.88 11.21
C ASN A 179 -13.60 22.49 11.47
#